data_AF-A0A7C5X700-F1
#
_entry.id   AF-A0A7C5X700-F1
#
_cell.length_a   1.000
_cell.length_b   1.000
_cell.length_c   1.000
_cell.angle_alpha   90.00
_cell.angle_beta   90.00
_cell.angle_gamma   90.00
#
_symmetry.space_group_name_H-M   'P 1'
#
loop_
_entity.id
_entity.type
_entity.pdbx_description
1 polymer ?
#
loop_
_entity_poly.entity_id
_entity_poly.type
_entity_poly.pdbx_seq_one_letter_code
_entity_poly.pdbx_strand_id
1 'polypeptide(L)' 'MSVPEKAKREAERALARVDLNSLGDYERDGSFATLYAGEGLLLKLARVEGRLLVLASVWECGALVEEHVVGEAER' A
#
# COMPACT_ATOMS: atom_id res chain seq x y z
N MET A 1 9.41 -8.75 -11.00
CA MET A 1 10.70 -8.19 -10.52
C MET A 1 10.66 -8.16 -9.00
N SER A 2 11.76 -8.37 -8.27
CA SER A 2 11.70 -8.28 -6.80
C SER A 2 11.57 -6.82 -6.36
N VAL A 3 10.55 -6.50 -5.56
CA VAL A 3 10.41 -5.16 -4.96
C VAL A 3 11.69 -4.83 -4.18
N PRO A 4 12.35 -3.68 -4.43
CA PRO A 4 13.59 -3.33 -3.75
C PRO A 4 13.42 -3.34 -2.22
N GLU A 5 14.35 -3.97 -1.51
CA GLU A 5 14.23 -4.15 -0.05
C GLU A 5 14.19 -2.84 0.73
N LYS A 6 14.85 -1.79 0.22
CA LYS A 6 14.74 -0.42 0.75
C LYS A 6 13.29 0.06 0.74
N ALA A 7 12.60 -0.17 -0.37
CA ALA A 7 11.24 0.29 -0.58
C ALA A 7 10.25 -0.50 0.30
N LYS A 8 10.50 -1.80 0.51
CA LYS A 8 9.78 -2.62 1.50
C LYS A 8 9.96 -2.07 2.93
N ARG A 9 11.18 -1.73 3.34
CA ARG A 9 11.44 -1.15 4.68
C ARG A 9 10.81 0.22 4.87
N GLU A 10 10.80 1.06 3.84
CA GLU A 10 10.12 2.35 3.87
C GLU A 10 8.59 2.16 3.98
N ALA A 11 8.03 1.12 3.34
CA ALA A 11 6.63 0.72 3.53
C ALA A 11 6.28 0.39 4.97
N GLU A 12 7.06 -0.51 5.57
CA GLU A 12 6.83 -0.97 6.93
C GLU A 12 6.92 0.20 7.92
N ARG A 13 7.85 1.13 7.69
CA ARG A 13 7.96 2.36 8.49
C ARG A 13 6.81 3.33 8.27
N ALA A 14 6.35 3.51 7.03
CA ALA A 14 5.22 4.38 6.72
C ALA A 14 3.93 3.83 7.35
N LEU A 15 3.71 2.51 7.23
CA LEU A 15 2.59 1.80 7.85
C LEU A 15 2.57 1.99 9.37
N ALA A 16 3.72 1.85 10.04
CA ALA A 16 3.83 2.03 11.48
C ALA A 16 3.46 3.45 11.98
N ARG A 17 3.39 4.44 11.07
CA ARG A 17 3.03 5.83 11.37
C ARG A 17 1.59 6.18 11.00
N VAL A 18 0.91 5.28 10.30
CA VAL A 18 -0.46 5.52 9.84
C VAL A 18 -1.40 5.14 10.96
N ASP A 19 -2.23 6.10 11.39
CA ASP A 19 -3.30 5.82 12.33
C ASP A 19 -4.43 5.07 11.61
N LEU A 20 -4.43 3.74 11.75
CA LEU A 20 -5.43 2.85 11.15
C LEU A 20 -6.87 3.16 11.60
N ASN A 21 -7.05 3.86 12.73
CA ASN A 21 -8.37 4.27 13.22
C ASN A 21 -8.94 5.48 12.46
N SER A 22 -8.06 6.27 11.83
CA SER A 22 -8.46 7.45 11.04
C SER A 22 -8.88 7.09 9.61
N LEU A 23 -8.66 5.84 9.18
CA LEU A 23 -8.89 5.35 7.82
C LEU A 23 -10.35 4.91 7.60
N GLY A 24 -11.32 5.73 8.01
CA GLY A 24 -12.75 5.46 7.84
C GLY A 24 -13.13 5.06 6.40
N ASP A 25 -14.08 4.12 6.30
CA ASP A 25 -14.86 3.73 5.12
C ASP A 25 -14.16 3.64 3.74
N TYR A 26 -12.90 3.20 3.68
CA TYR A 26 -12.21 2.87 2.41
C TYR A 26 -12.85 1.71 1.61
N GLU A 27 -14.02 1.23 2.02
CA GLU A 27 -14.64 -0.01 1.56
C GLU A 27 -15.57 0.16 0.35
N ARG A 28 -15.91 1.39 -0.06
CA ARG A 28 -17.00 1.61 -1.03
C ARG A 28 -16.59 2.05 -2.44
N ASP A 29 -15.45 2.72 -2.60
CA ASP A 29 -15.18 3.47 -3.84
C ASP A 29 -13.88 3.05 -4.57
N GLY A 30 -13.21 1.98 -4.13
CA GLY A 30 -11.86 1.66 -4.61
C GLY A 30 -10.80 2.70 -4.18
N SER A 31 -11.15 3.50 -3.16
CA SER A 31 -10.24 4.45 -2.55
C SER A 31 -9.09 3.70 -1.87
N PHE A 32 -7.89 4.24 -1.97
CA PHE A 32 -6.71 3.75 -1.26
C PHE A 32 -6.01 4.92 -0.59
N ALA A 33 -5.42 4.68 0.58
CA ALA A 33 -4.56 5.66 1.22
C ALA A 33 -3.13 5.44 0.76
N THR A 34 -2.52 6.42 0.09
CA THR A 34 -1.10 6.34 -0.23
C THR A 34 -0.28 6.47 1.06
N LEU A 35 0.48 5.43 1.38
CA LEU A 35 1.42 5.40 2.51
C LEU A 35 2.80 5.93 2.08
N TYR A 36 3.19 5.61 0.85
CA TYR A 36 4.45 6.04 0.25
C TYR A 36 4.32 6.04 -1.28
N ALA A 37 4.97 6.99 -1.94
CA ALA A 37 5.15 7.00 -3.39
C ALA A 37 6.56 7.47 -3.73
N GLY A 38 7.33 6.69 -4.49
CA GLY A 38 8.67 7.06 -4.92
C GLY A 38 9.37 5.96 -5.72
N GLU A 39 10.31 6.35 -6.60
CA GLU A 39 11.14 5.44 -7.42
C GLU A 39 10.35 4.34 -8.16
N GLY A 40 9.16 4.64 -8.66
CA GLY A 40 8.31 3.65 -9.34
C GLY A 40 7.61 2.67 -8.40
N LEU A 41 7.63 2.89 -7.09
CA LEU A 41 6.82 2.13 -6.13
C LEU A 41 5.77 3.03 -5.49
N LEU A 42 4.53 2.54 -5.45
CA LEU A 42 3.44 3.07 -4.67
C LEU A 42 3.05 2.05 -3.61
N LEU A 43 3.06 2.45 -2.35
CA LEU A 43 2.55 1.67 -1.25
C LEU A 43 1.24 2.28 -0.81
N LYS A 44 0.20 1.48 -0.82
CA LYS A 44 -1.15 1.93 -0.52
C LYS A 44 -1.83 0.99 0.44
N LEU A 45 -2.63 1.57 1.31
CA LEU A 45 -3.56 0.83 2.14
C LEU A 45 -4.89 0.77 1.40
N ALA A 46 -5.42 -0.43 1.24
CA ALA A 46 -6.68 -0.68 0.54
C ALA A 46 -7.55 -1.63 1.35
N ARG A 47 -8.87 -1.47 1.24
CA ARG A 47 -9.81 -2.42 1.83
C ARG A 47 -10.29 -3.41 0.79
N VAL A 48 -9.94 -4.68 0.97
CA VAL A 48 -10.27 -5.77 0.04
C VAL A 48 -11.06 -6.81 0.83
N GLU A 49 -12.31 -7.04 0.43
CA GLU A 49 -13.22 -8.01 1.08
C GLU A 49 -13.30 -7.83 2.61
N GLY A 50 -13.35 -6.58 3.07
CA GLY A 50 -13.42 -6.23 4.50
C GLY A 50 -12.09 -6.19 5.26
N ARG A 51 -10.99 -6.63 4.62
CA ARG A 51 -9.64 -6.64 5.21
C ARG A 51 -8.84 -5.42 4.78
N LEU A 52 -8.11 -4.82 5.71
CA LEU A 52 -7.18 -3.73 5.38
C LEU A 52 -5.85 -4.34 4.95
N LEU A 53 -5.53 -4.23 3.67
CA LEU A 53 -4.31 -4.77 3.07
C LEU A 53 -3.35 -3.63 2.72
N VAL A 54 -2.07 -3.93 2.87
CA VAL A 54 -0.99 -3.10 2.34
C VAL A 54 -0.58 -3.67 0.99
N LEU A 55 -0.77 -2.88 -0.04
CA LEU A 55 -0.45 -3.23 -1.42
C LEU A 55 0.80 -2.46 -1.86
N ALA A 56 1.72 -3.17 -2.50
CA ALA A 56 2.89 -2.63 -3.17
C ALA A 56 2.65 -2.68 -4.68
N SER A 57 2.41 -1.52 -5.28
CA SER A 57 2.19 -1.34 -6.71
C SER A 57 3.46 -0.80 -7.37
N VAL A 58 4.04 -1.55 -8.29
CA VAL A 58 5.23 -1.16 -9.07
C VAL A 58 4.80 -0.56 -10.40
N TRP A 59 5.34 0.61 -10.72
CA TRP A 59 5.04 1.39 -11.91
C TRP A 59 6.30 1.65 -12.73
N GLU A 60 6.22 1.42 -14.03
CA GLU A 60 7.28 1.72 -14.99
C GLU A 60 6.69 2.49 -16.16
N CYS A 61 7.37 3.55 -16.60
CA CYS A 61 6.93 4.38 -17.73
C CYS A 61 5.47 4.86 -17.64
N GLY A 62 4.95 5.06 -16.42
CA GLY A 62 3.57 5.51 -16.17
C GLY A 62 2.52 4.40 -16.22
N ALA A 63 2.91 3.13 -16.36
CA ALA A 63 2.01 1.98 -16.31
C ALA A 63 2.24 1.13 -15.06
N LEU A 64 1.15 0.62 -14.47
CA LEU A 64 1.22 -0.38 -13.40
C LEU A 64 1.75 -1.70 -14.00
N VAL A 65 2.86 -2.20 -13.47
CA VAL A 65 3.52 -3.42 -13.93
C VAL A 65 3.15 -4.60 -13.04
N GLU A 66 3.24 -4.42 -11.73
CA GLU A 66 3.00 -5.46 -10.74
C GLU A 66 2.31 -4.88 -9.50
N GLU A 67 1.48 -5.68 -8.85
CA GLU A 67 0.89 -5.35 -7.55
C GLU A 67 0.92 -6.57 -6.64
N HIS A 68 1.41 -6.38 -5.41
CA HIS A 68 1.58 -7.46 -4.44
C HIS A 68 0.98 -7.07 -3.09
N VAL A 69 0.29 -8.00 -2.43
CA VAL A 69 -0.04 -7.86 -1.02
C VAL A 69 1.25 -8.07 -0.22
N VAL A 70 1.64 -7.06 0.56
CA VAL A 70 2.87 -7.09 1.37
C VAL A 70 2.60 -7.14 2.87
N GLY A 71 1.34 -6.94 3.27
CA GLY A 71 0.91 -7.08 4.65
C GLY A 71 -0.61 -6.96 4.79
N GLU A 72 -1.10 -7.42 5.92
CA GLU A 72 -2.46 -7.17 6.40
C GLU A 72 -2.36 -6.31 7.66
N ALA A 73 -3.14 -5.25 7.71
CA ALA A 73 -3.27 -4.40 8.88
C ALA A 73 -4.45 -4.94 9.70
N GLU A 74 -4.15 -5.60 10.80
CA GLU A 74 -5.16 -5.95 11.80
C GLU A 74 -5.60 -4.69 12.54
N ARG A 75 -6.89 -4.64 12.90
CA ARG A 75 -7.48 -3.57 13.70
C ARG A 75 -6.94 -3.57 15.13
#